data_AF-A0A2S9FQH3-F1
#
_entry.id   AF-A0A2S9FQH3-F1
#
_cell.length_a   1.000
_cell.length_b   1.000
_cell.length_c   1.000
_cell.angle_alpha   90.00
_cell.angle_beta   90.00
_cell.angle_gamma   90.00
#
_symmetry.space_group_name_H-M   'P 1'
#
loop_
_entity.id
_entity.type
_entity.pdbx_description
1 polymer ?
#
loop_
_entity_poly.entity_id
_entity_poly.type
_entity_poly.pdbx_seq_one_letter_code
_entity_poly.pdbx_strand_id
1 'polypeptide(L)' 'VFCGSPRRDEPRYFRSPSMAGVKEFGTSCQGYENWVAQAPDGVYLTCQSKNGAAMWGPGAL' A
#
# COMPACT_ATOMS: atom_id res chain seq x y z
N VAL A 1 -15.39 -20.39 24.98
CA VAL A 1 -16.03 -20.63 23.67
C VAL A 1 -16.92 -19.45 23.34
N PHE A 2 -16.41 -18.53 22.53
CA PHE A 2 -17.12 -17.28 22.23
C PHE A 2 -18.21 -17.55 21.19
N CYS A 3 -19.44 -17.75 21.67
CA CYS A 3 -20.66 -17.60 20.89
C CYS A 3 -20.86 -16.11 20.59
N GLY A 4 -20.19 -15.60 19.56
CA GLY A 4 -20.41 -14.29 18.97
C GLY A 4 -21.04 -14.49 17.59
N SER A 5 -22.34 -14.22 17.51
CA SER A 5 -23.23 -14.29 16.35
C SER A 5 -22.56 -13.94 14.99
N PRO A 6 -22.96 -14.59 13.87
CA PRO A 6 -22.40 -14.31 12.54
C PRO A 6 -22.70 -12.88 12.13
N ARG A 7 -21.74 -11.97 12.33
CA ARG A 7 -21.88 -10.57 11.94
C ARG A 7 -20.86 -10.25 10.86
N ARG A 8 -21.36 -10.39 9.61
CA ARG A 8 -21.01 -9.60 8.42
C ARG A 8 -20.16 -10.30 7.35
N ASP A 9 -20.73 -11.35 6.75
CA ASP A 9 -20.42 -11.82 5.38
C ASP A 9 -20.86 -10.80 4.30
N GLU A 10 -20.57 -9.51 4.48
CA GLU A 10 -20.45 -8.66 3.30
C GLU A 10 -18.99 -8.78 2.85
N PRO A 11 -18.69 -9.23 1.63
CA PRO A 11 -17.34 -9.18 1.11
C PRO A 11 -16.94 -7.71 1.07
N ARG A 12 -16.33 -7.24 2.16
CA ARG A 12 -15.55 -6.02 2.14
C ARG A 12 -14.31 -6.40 1.38
N TYR A 13 -14.41 -6.30 0.05
CA TYR A 13 -13.27 -6.22 -0.83
C TYR A 13 -12.34 -5.23 -0.16
N PHE A 14 -11.28 -5.73 0.46
CA PHE A 14 -10.19 -4.89 0.88
C PHE A 14 -9.74 -4.26 -0.42
N ARG A 15 -10.07 -2.99 -0.63
CA ARG A 15 -9.69 -2.32 -1.87
C ARG A 15 -8.19 -2.26 -1.81
N SER A 16 -7.54 -3.17 -2.54
CA SER A 16 -6.11 -3.12 -2.75
C SER A 16 -5.81 -1.70 -3.24
N PRO A 17 -4.86 -1.00 -2.60
CA PRO A 17 -4.47 0.32 -3.07
C PRO A 17 -4.11 0.23 -4.55
N SER A 18 -4.38 1.29 -5.31
CA SER A 18 -4.05 1.32 -6.72
C SER A 18 -2.55 1.08 -6.92
N MET A 19 -2.20 0.18 -7.85
CA MET A 19 -0.82 -0.22 -8.11
C MET A 19 -0.23 0.61 -9.25
N ALA A 20 0.85 1.33 -8.99
CA ALA A 20 1.54 2.22 -9.94
C ALA A 20 2.55 1.48 -10.85
N GLY A 21 2.55 0.14 -10.81
CA GLY A 21 3.49 -0.72 -11.55
C GLY A 21 4.81 -0.91 -10.81
N VAL A 22 5.91 -1.04 -11.56
CA VAL A 22 7.26 -1.20 -11.02
C VAL A 22 7.91 0.17 -10.80
N LYS A 23 8.42 0.44 -9.59
CA LYS A 23 9.07 1.70 -9.20
C LYS A 23 10.33 1.44 -8.39
N GLU A 24 11.23 2.42 -8.40
CA GLU A 24 12.49 2.34 -7.66
C GLU A 24 12.35 2.90 -6.25
N PHE A 25 12.97 2.23 -5.28
CA PHE A 25 13.03 2.69 -3.89
C PHE A 25 13.68 4.08 -3.80
N GLY A 26 13.10 4.97 -2.97
CA GLY A 26 13.62 6.32 -2.76
C GLY A 26 13.36 7.31 -3.89
N THR A 27 12.67 6.92 -4.96
CA THR A 27 12.25 7.86 -6.01
C THR A 27 10.99 8.62 -5.62
N SER A 28 10.77 9.79 -6.24
CA SER A 28 9.56 10.59 -6.01
C SER A 28 8.31 9.83 -6.41
N CYS A 29 7.31 9.84 -5.53
CA CYS A 29 5.98 9.29 -5.77
C CYS A 29 4.89 10.37 -5.84
N GLN A 30 5.27 11.62 -6.12
CA GLN A 30 4.33 12.73 -6.27
C GLN A 30 3.27 12.42 -7.33
N GLY A 31 1.98 12.58 -6.97
CA GLY A 31 0.83 12.18 -7.80
C GLY A 31 0.36 10.73 -7.63
N TYR A 32 1.10 9.91 -6.87
CA TYR A 32 0.76 8.53 -6.51
C TYR A 32 0.54 8.40 -5.00
N GLU A 33 0.03 9.46 -4.36
CA GLU A 33 -0.23 9.49 -2.92
C GLU A 33 -1.25 8.40 -2.55
N ASN A 34 -0.88 7.53 -1.58
CA ASN A 34 -1.64 6.35 -1.17
C ASN A 34 -1.67 5.20 -2.19
N TRP A 35 -0.79 5.20 -3.19
CA TRP A 35 -0.61 4.08 -4.11
C TRP A 35 0.49 3.14 -3.62
N VAL A 36 0.45 1.92 -4.13
CA VAL A 36 1.49 0.91 -3.97
C VAL A 36 2.24 0.71 -5.28
N ALA A 37 3.50 0.30 -5.20
CA ALA A 37 4.29 -0.10 -6.35
C ALA A 37 5.07 -1.37 -6.01
N GLN A 38 5.50 -2.10 -7.03
CA GLN A 38 6.44 -3.20 -6.85
C GLN A 38 7.85 -2.66 -7.10
N ALA A 39 8.79 -2.98 -6.23
CA ALA A 39 10.19 -2.74 -6.52
C ALA A 39 10.73 -3.81 -7.50
N PRO A 40 11.79 -3.50 -8.26
CA PRO A 40 12.40 -4.46 -9.19
C PRO A 40 13.00 -5.69 -8.49
N ASP A 41 13.28 -5.59 -7.19
CA ASP A 41 13.69 -6.70 -6.32
C ASP A 41 12.51 -7.58 -5.84
N GLY A 42 11.27 -7.19 -6.16
CA GLY A 42 10.05 -7.90 -5.76
C GLY A 42 9.44 -7.42 -4.44
N VAL A 43 10.03 -6.41 -3.78
CA VAL A 43 9.49 -5.84 -2.53
C VAL A 43 8.30 -4.93 -2.84
N TYR A 44 7.32 -4.86 -1.93
CA TYR A 44 6.23 -3.90 -2.05
C TYR A 44 6.65 -2.52 -1.52
N LEU A 45 6.48 -1.51 -2.37
CA LEU A 45 6.67 -0.12 -2.04
C LEU A 45 5.33 0.56 -1.75
N THR A 46 5.34 1.49 -0.82
CA THR A 46 4.21 2.38 -0.51
C THR A 46 4.67 3.82 -0.72
N CYS A 47 3.82 4.63 -1.36
CA CYS A 47 4.10 6.05 -1.47
C CYS A 47 3.80 6.73 -0.13
N GLN A 48 4.86 7.23 0.53
CA GLN A 48 4.75 7.90 1.82
C GLN A 48 5.39 9.27 1.75
N SER A 49 4.76 10.26 2.40
CA SER A 49 5.40 11.56 2.60
C SER A 49 6.41 11.45 3.73
N LYS A 50 7.70 11.53 3.39
CA LYS A 50 8.82 11.53 4.35
C LYS A 50 9.63 12.79 4.16
N ASN A 51 9.88 13.52 5.24
CA ASN A 51 10.66 14.77 5.22
C ASN A 51 10.12 15.84 4.23
N GLY A 52 8.80 15.90 4.05
CA GLY A 52 8.15 16.88 3.17
C GLY A 52 8.14 16.52 1.69
N ALA A 53 8.67 15.35 1.30
CA ALA A 53 8.58 14.83 -0.06
C ALA A 53 7.89 13.47 -0.09
N ALA A 54 7.01 13.27 -1.07
CA ALA A 54 6.39 11.99 -1.34
C ALA A 54 7.42 11.08 -2.01
N MET A 55 7.86 10.03 -1.31
CA MET A 55 8.86 9.08 -1.80
C MET A 55 8.36 7.64 -1.68
N TRP A 56 8.80 6.79 -2.61
CA TRP A 56 8.57 5.36 -2.52
C TRP A 56 9.40 4.76 -1.39
N GLY A 57 8.73 4.37 -0.31
CA GLY A 57 9.32 3.67 0.83
C GLY A 57 8.89 2.20 0.86
N PRO A 58 9.51 1.38 1.71
CA PRO A 58 9.07 0.00 1.90
C PRO A 58 7.68 0.01 2.52
N GLY A 59 6.80 -0.90 2.10
CA GLY A 59 5.56 -1.15 2.83
C GLY A 59 5.90 -1.69 4.21
N ALA A 60 5.71 -0.89 5.26
CA ALA A 60 5.82 -1.37 6.62
C ALA A 60 4.69 -2.37 6.88
N LEU A 61 5.06 -3.58 7.33
CA LEU A 61 4.17 -4.50 8.03
C LEU A 61 3.69 -3.87 9.34
#